data_AF-A0A024GVS8-F1
#
_entry.id   AF-A0A024GVS8-F1
#
_cell.length_a   1.000
_cell.length_b   1.000
_cell.length_c   1.000
_cell.angle_alpha   90.00
_cell.angle_beta   90.00
_cell.angle_gamma   90.00
#
_symmetry.space_group_name_H-M   'P 1'
#
loop_
_entity.id
_entity.type
_entity.pdbx_description
1 polymer ?
#
loop_
_entity_poly.entity_id
_entity_poly.type
_entity_poly.pdbx_seq_one_letter_code
_entity_poly.pdbx_strand_id
1 'polypeptide(L)'
;MIGRIVHFSDVHLNLLDDNVKLPPKYGSDPPIQLLMNALEFAAKEFPDPDVFFYTGDSVIHEPKVEEKRFHWKQDEIRAVVEAVIEKFYCIYGEESERKKKVKMITTVFGNADATPNYALDITDGKTDNPTLKVISSAWKTHLTTEQLEEFKKGGYTFTHIEEKLAVITLNTAPYAEKHPGEDTLADPLGQFAWLERTLANLERKGIYVYLLGHIPPILHVHDEGYQWKSRFIEKFKDVIKPFVKIIKAQIYGHVHTFELRAFEVENILVPLFTISAISPKYWNSPSFTVWKYDKKTYELLDYQAYGSRKEPFTKWEPIFSATQQYNLEDLSKKSVKEFTEKFIEKGKINSTLFAAYDYNRYVQSPYAEDCKCESAQARANVLCSFVWYTDEKDVRECLKKKATILESLGSPKGDRIKLVEGPTTKDHIAEHRMLYPATEDGPTKKPAFNKPWTSATVYLTIISLLLILIMLAKILGIKARWTRSIKGDRWIERTQ
;
A
#
# COMPACT_ATOMS: atom_id res chain seq x y z
N MET A 1 -25.94 -6.05 14.83
CA MET A 1 -25.24 -5.04 15.67
C MET A 1 -23.91 -4.80 14.99
N ILE A 2 -23.55 -3.56 14.73
CA ILE A 2 -22.35 -3.23 13.95
C ILE A 2 -21.19 -2.99 14.92
N GLY A 3 -20.07 -3.65 14.68
CA GLY A 3 -18.81 -3.36 15.35
C GLY A 3 -17.91 -2.46 14.51
N ARG A 4 -16.95 -1.82 15.17
CA ARG A 4 -16.00 -0.88 14.56
C ARG A 4 -14.57 -1.23 14.92
N ILE A 5 -13.70 -1.15 13.92
CA ILE A 5 -12.26 -1.32 14.09
C ILE A 5 -11.57 -0.07 13.55
N VAL A 6 -10.77 0.60 14.36
CA VAL A 6 -9.88 1.68 13.92
C VAL A 6 -8.54 1.06 13.57
N HIS A 7 -8.03 1.32 12.37
CA HIS A 7 -6.85 0.64 11.82
C HIS A 7 -5.83 1.63 11.26
N PHE A 8 -4.65 1.62 11.86
CA PHE A 8 -3.46 2.38 11.46
C PHE A 8 -2.39 1.43 10.90
N SER A 9 -1.58 1.90 9.96
CA SER A 9 -0.44 1.15 9.42
C SER A 9 0.59 2.13 8.85
N ASP A 10 1.84 1.67 8.70
CA ASP A 10 2.88 2.36 7.93
C ASP A 10 3.05 3.81 8.40
N VAL A 11 3.39 3.96 9.68
CA VAL A 11 3.58 5.26 10.33
C VAL A 11 4.86 5.92 9.83
N HIS A 12 5.94 5.15 9.74
CA HIS A 12 7.28 5.61 9.37
C HIS A 12 7.71 6.91 10.06
N LEU A 13 7.58 6.94 11.37
CA LEU A 13 7.84 8.11 12.17
C LEU A 13 9.31 8.54 12.07
N ASN A 14 9.53 9.79 11.69
CA ASN A 14 10.82 10.44 11.78
C ASN A 14 10.99 11.11 13.15
N LEU A 15 11.69 10.46 14.09
CA LEU A 15 12.04 11.04 15.40
C LEU A 15 13.36 11.82 15.40
N LEU A 16 14.13 11.81 14.31
CA LEU A 16 15.53 12.22 14.33
C LEU A 16 15.76 13.72 14.06
N ASP A 17 14.70 14.48 13.81
CA ASP A 17 14.80 15.90 13.42
C ASP A 17 13.92 16.82 14.28
N ASP A 18 14.03 16.71 15.61
CA ASP A 18 13.42 17.66 16.55
C ASP A 18 13.93 19.11 16.35
N ASN A 19 15.08 19.27 15.68
CA ASN A 19 15.72 20.56 15.43
C ASN A 19 15.19 21.27 14.18
N VAL A 20 14.54 20.56 13.25
CA VAL A 20 13.89 21.16 12.08
C VAL A 20 12.44 20.68 12.00
N LYS A 21 11.52 21.50 12.54
CA LYS A 21 10.06 21.32 12.41
C LYS A 21 9.60 21.57 10.97
N LEU A 22 10.04 20.76 10.01
CA LEU A 22 9.50 20.81 8.67
C LEU A 22 8.04 20.36 8.70
N PRO A 23 7.12 21.11 8.08
CA PRO A 23 5.75 20.67 7.96
C PRO A 23 5.69 19.36 7.16
N PRO A 24 4.79 18.43 7.52
CA PRO A 24 4.64 17.19 6.77
C PRO A 24 4.21 17.52 5.33
N LYS A 25 4.77 16.79 4.37
CA LYS A 25 4.56 16.98 2.93
C LYS A 25 4.57 15.64 2.22
N TYR A 26 3.95 15.58 1.04
CA TYR A 26 4.04 14.41 0.18
C TYR A 26 5.49 14.14 -0.24
N GLY A 27 5.82 12.87 -0.45
CA GLY A 27 7.17 12.48 -0.84
C GLY A 27 8.16 12.39 0.34
N SER A 28 7.68 12.49 1.58
CA SER A 28 8.52 12.40 2.78
C SER A 28 7.81 11.64 3.88
N ASP A 29 8.58 10.91 4.69
CA ASP A 29 8.08 10.30 5.91
C ASP A 29 7.72 11.36 6.96
N PRO A 30 6.70 11.10 7.80
CA PRO A 30 6.10 12.14 8.61
C PRO A 30 6.86 12.41 9.93
N PRO A 31 6.84 13.66 10.41
CA PRO A 31 7.12 13.98 11.81
C PRO A 31 5.95 13.52 12.70
N ILE A 32 6.19 13.46 14.01
CA ILE A 32 5.20 13.01 15.02
C ILE A 32 3.87 13.77 14.96
N GLN A 33 3.89 15.06 14.57
CA GLN A 33 2.69 15.89 14.50
C GLN A 33 1.62 15.29 13.56
N LEU A 34 2.02 14.65 12.46
CA LEU A 34 1.05 14.06 11.54
C LEU A 34 0.32 12.86 12.18
N LEU A 35 1.07 12.01 12.87
CA LEU A 35 0.51 10.88 13.63
C LEU A 35 -0.44 11.37 14.72
N MET A 36 -0.04 12.40 15.47
CA MET A 36 -0.88 12.96 16.54
C MET A 36 -2.16 13.58 15.99
N ASN A 37 -2.10 14.37 14.91
CA ASN A 37 -3.30 14.93 14.28
C ASN A 37 -4.27 13.82 13.82
N ALA A 38 -3.75 12.73 13.27
CA ALA A 38 -4.54 11.57 12.85
C ALA A 38 -5.21 10.88 14.05
N LEU A 39 -4.45 10.63 15.12
CA LEU A 39 -4.93 9.97 16.34
C LEU A 39 -5.96 10.80 17.09
N GLU A 40 -5.74 12.10 17.23
CA GLU A 40 -6.66 13.04 17.88
C GLU A 40 -7.99 13.12 17.10
N PHE A 41 -7.91 13.22 15.77
CA PHE A 41 -9.11 13.16 14.93
C PHE A 41 -9.83 11.82 15.09
N ALA A 42 -9.11 10.70 15.02
CA ALA A 42 -9.69 9.38 15.16
C ALA A 42 -10.36 9.20 16.54
N ALA A 43 -9.72 9.64 17.62
CA ALA A 43 -10.24 9.49 18.98
C ALA A 43 -11.47 10.36 19.22
N LYS A 44 -11.55 11.53 18.57
CA LYS A 44 -12.73 12.39 18.60
C LYS A 44 -13.92 11.76 17.88
N GLU A 45 -13.72 11.22 16.68
CA GLU A 45 -14.79 10.65 15.85
C GLU A 45 -15.17 9.22 16.27
N PHE A 46 -14.19 8.47 16.79
CA PHE A 46 -14.31 7.07 17.22
C PHE A 46 -13.73 6.90 18.62
N PRO A 47 -14.36 7.48 19.66
CA PRO A 47 -13.83 7.40 21.02
C PRO A 47 -13.89 6.00 21.61
N ASP A 48 -14.81 5.12 21.16
CA ASP A 48 -14.99 3.78 21.72
C ASP A 48 -15.11 2.70 20.62
N PRO A 49 -14.07 2.43 19.80
CA PRO A 49 -14.11 1.34 18.85
C PRO A 49 -14.06 -0.02 19.59
N ASP A 50 -14.48 -1.09 18.93
CA ASP A 50 -14.38 -2.43 19.53
C ASP A 50 -12.92 -2.89 19.57
N VAL A 51 -12.16 -2.53 18.54
CA VAL A 51 -10.79 -2.98 18.32
C VAL A 51 -9.95 -1.85 17.71
N PHE A 52 -8.68 -1.78 18.08
CA PHE A 52 -7.67 -0.94 17.45
C PHE A 52 -6.61 -1.83 16.82
N PHE A 53 -6.39 -1.68 15.51
CA PHE A 53 -5.38 -2.39 14.75
C PHE A 53 -4.19 -1.49 14.46
N TYR A 54 -2.99 -2.05 14.62
CA TYR A 54 -1.76 -1.51 14.06
C TYR A 54 -0.98 -2.63 13.35
N THR A 55 -0.76 -2.49 12.05
CA THR A 55 -0.11 -3.50 11.20
C THR A 55 1.38 -3.24 10.93
N GLY A 56 2.08 -2.50 11.79
CA GLY A 56 3.55 -2.35 11.75
C GLY A 56 4.07 -1.20 10.87
N ASP A 57 5.39 -1.13 10.77
CA ASP A 57 6.19 -0.08 10.11
C ASP A 57 6.13 1.27 10.83
N SER A 58 6.74 1.26 12.01
CA SER A 58 6.84 2.41 12.91
C SER A 58 7.95 3.34 12.50
N VAL A 59 9.04 2.80 11.96
CA VAL A 59 10.31 3.51 11.76
C VAL A 59 10.39 4.13 10.38
N ILE A 60 10.88 5.38 10.32
CA ILE A 60 11.26 6.04 9.06
C ILE A 60 12.13 5.14 8.18
N HIS A 61 11.90 5.21 6.88
CA HIS A 61 12.69 4.45 5.92
C HIS A 61 14.17 4.83 5.96
N GLU A 62 15.04 3.82 5.89
CA GLU A 62 16.49 4.00 5.83
C GLU A 62 16.92 4.91 4.67
N PRO A 63 17.75 5.95 4.93
CA PRO A 63 18.17 6.87 3.89
C PRO A 63 19.17 6.20 2.93
N LYS A 64 19.02 6.54 1.64
CA LYS A 64 19.95 6.14 0.58
C LYS A 64 20.77 7.36 0.14
N VAL A 65 22.09 7.33 0.31
CA VAL A 65 23.01 8.38 -0.16
C VAL A 65 24.05 7.73 -1.06
N GLU A 66 24.16 8.22 -2.31
CA GLU A 66 25.17 7.76 -3.28
C GLU A 66 25.27 6.22 -3.37
N GLU A 67 24.11 5.56 -3.42
CA GLU A 67 23.96 4.09 -3.51
C GLU A 67 24.36 3.28 -2.26
N LYS A 68 24.85 3.95 -1.20
CA LYS A 68 25.00 3.35 0.13
C LYS A 68 23.72 3.52 0.95
N ARG A 69 23.27 2.42 1.56
CA ARG A 69 22.19 2.45 2.56
C ARG A 69 22.81 2.71 3.92
N PHE A 70 22.21 3.64 4.67
CA PHE A 70 22.53 3.83 6.08
C PHE A 70 21.55 3.03 6.92
N HIS A 71 22.10 2.24 7.84
CA HIS A 71 21.31 1.41 8.73
C HIS A 71 21.18 2.09 10.09
N TRP A 72 19.97 2.05 10.64
CA TRP A 72 19.70 2.53 11.99
C TRP A 72 20.37 1.63 13.03
N LYS A 73 20.61 2.15 14.22
CA LYS A 73 21.00 1.33 15.37
C LYS A 73 19.76 0.68 15.98
N GLN A 74 19.93 -0.49 16.59
CA GLN A 74 18.85 -1.20 17.28
C GLN A 74 18.15 -0.34 18.35
N ASP A 75 18.91 0.48 19.08
CA ASP A 75 18.33 1.39 20.09
C ASP A 75 17.47 2.51 19.46
N GLU A 76 17.79 2.96 18.24
CA GLU A 76 17.01 3.96 17.50
C GLU A 76 15.71 3.36 17.00
N ILE A 77 15.77 2.14 16.43
CA ILE A 77 14.58 1.35 16.05
C ILE A 77 13.66 1.19 17.25
N ARG A 78 14.20 0.67 18.37
CA ARG A 78 13.43 0.45 19.61
C ARG A 78 12.76 1.73 20.09
N ALA A 79 13.49 2.85 20.15
CA ALA A 79 12.95 4.12 20.64
C ALA A 79 11.78 4.62 19.79
N VAL A 80 11.84 4.47 18.47
CA VAL A 80 10.75 4.86 17.57
C VAL A 80 9.53 3.94 17.75
N VAL A 81 9.74 2.62 17.82
CA VAL A 81 8.64 1.67 18.04
C VAL A 81 7.97 1.92 19.40
N GLU A 82 8.76 2.12 20.46
CA GLU A 82 8.25 2.47 21.79
C GLU A 82 7.40 3.75 21.75
N ALA A 83 7.89 4.81 21.10
CA ALA A 83 7.16 6.07 21.01
C ALA A 83 5.83 5.92 20.26
N VAL A 84 5.80 5.20 19.13
CA VAL A 84 4.59 4.97 18.34
C VAL A 84 3.56 4.16 19.14
N ILE A 85 3.99 3.05 19.76
CA ILE A 85 3.11 2.21 20.57
C ILE A 85 2.60 2.97 21.79
N GLU A 86 3.44 3.74 22.47
CA GLU A 86 3.03 4.59 23.58
C GLU A 86 1.94 5.58 23.16
N LYS A 87 2.06 6.24 22.00
CA LYS A 87 0.99 7.15 21.51
C LYS A 87 -0.32 6.43 21.26
N PHE A 88 -0.29 5.21 20.70
CA PHE A 88 -1.50 4.42 20.51
C PHE A 88 -2.16 4.03 21.85
N TYR A 89 -1.39 3.58 22.84
CA TYR A 89 -1.95 3.20 24.14
C TYR A 89 -2.35 4.38 25.00
N CYS A 90 -1.66 5.52 24.92
CA CYS A 90 -2.08 6.76 25.61
C CYS A 90 -3.44 7.24 25.08
N ILE A 91 -3.64 7.21 23.76
CA ILE A 91 -4.92 7.64 23.18
C ILE A 91 -5.99 6.55 23.38
N TYR A 92 -5.73 5.29 22.99
CA TYR A 92 -6.74 4.22 22.89
C TYR A 92 -6.72 3.15 23.98
N GLY A 93 -5.63 3.05 24.75
CA GLY A 93 -5.43 2.02 25.76
C GLY A 93 -5.93 2.41 27.16
N GLU A 94 -6.12 3.70 27.46
CA GLU A 94 -6.57 4.15 28.78
C GLU A 94 -8.06 3.87 29.01
N GLU A 95 -8.35 3.00 29.99
CA GLU A 95 -9.73 2.58 30.31
C GLU A 95 -10.52 3.63 31.10
N SER A 96 -9.86 4.51 31.85
CA SER A 96 -10.51 5.36 32.86
C SER A 96 -11.50 6.38 32.30
N GLU A 97 -11.34 6.79 31.04
CA GLU A 97 -12.23 7.76 30.39
C GLU A 97 -13.14 7.14 29.32
N ARG A 98 -12.97 5.84 29.02
CA ARG A 98 -13.68 5.15 27.92
C ARG A 98 -14.90 4.41 28.41
N LYS A 99 -15.96 4.40 27.59
CA LYS A 99 -17.19 3.63 27.91
C LYS A 99 -16.98 2.14 27.77
N LYS A 100 -15.99 1.74 26.98
CA LYS A 100 -15.65 0.35 26.69
C LYS A 100 -14.14 0.20 26.56
N LYS A 101 -13.64 -0.92 27.10
CA LYS A 101 -12.26 -1.39 26.85
C LYS A 101 -12.08 -1.72 25.36
N VAL A 102 -11.19 -0.97 24.70
CA VAL A 102 -10.78 -1.23 23.32
C VAL A 102 -9.81 -2.42 23.31
N LYS A 103 -10.01 -3.35 22.38
CA LYS A 103 -9.05 -4.45 22.17
C LYS A 103 -7.89 -3.95 21.31
N MET A 104 -6.72 -3.82 21.91
CA MET A 104 -5.51 -3.36 21.21
C MET A 104 -4.83 -4.55 20.54
N ILE A 105 -4.67 -4.51 19.22
CA ILE A 105 -3.90 -5.49 18.44
C ILE A 105 -2.83 -4.73 17.68
N THR A 106 -1.66 -4.61 18.31
CA THR A 106 -0.57 -3.75 17.84
C THR A 106 0.77 -4.47 17.72
N THR A 107 0.78 -5.80 17.85
CA THR A 107 1.99 -6.65 17.84
C THR A 107 2.31 -7.20 16.45
N VAL A 108 1.93 -6.50 15.38
CA VAL A 108 2.29 -6.89 14.02
C VAL A 108 3.63 -6.25 13.68
N PHE A 109 4.59 -7.08 13.30
CA PHE A 109 5.94 -6.64 12.93
C PHE A 109 5.99 -6.17 11.48
N GLY A 110 6.39 -4.92 11.26
CA GLY A 110 6.71 -4.40 9.93
C GLY A 110 8.18 -4.59 9.58
N ASN A 111 8.53 -4.60 8.30
CA ASN A 111 9.93 -4.80 7.90
C ASN A 111 10.84 -3.62 8.24
N ALA A 112 10.31 -2.39 8.32
CA ALA A 112 11.05 -1.21 8.74
C ALA A 112 11.26 -1.18 10.27
N ASP A 113 10.56 -2.03 11.03
CA ASP A 113 10.79 -2.23 12.47
C ASP A 113 12.04 -3.12 12.74
N ALA A 114 12.88 -3.33 11.73
CA ALA A 114 14.16 -4.02 11.78
C ALA A 114 15.31 -3.10 11.34
N THR A 115 16.54 -3.46 11.69
CA THR A 115 17.75 -2.88 11.08
C THR A 115 18.78 -3.96 10.76
N PRO A 116 19.27 -4.06 9.51
CA PRO A 116 18.80 -3.35 8.31
C PRO A 116 17.30 -3.55 7.99
N ASN A 117 16.70 -2.71 7.14
CA ASN A 117 15.32 -2.92 6.69
C ASN A 117 15.13 -4.38 6.16
N TYR A 118 14.00 -5.01 6.50
CA TYR A 118 13.68 -6.43 6.29
C TYR A 118 14.53 -7.46 7.05
N ALA A 119 15.59 -7.07 7.75
CA ALA A 119 16.55 -7.99 8.35
C ALA A 119 16.06 -8.58 9.69
N LEU A 120 14.96 -9.32 9.65
CA LEU A 120 14.52 -10.14 10.78
C LEU A 120 15.41 -11.39 10.90
N ASP A 121 15.93 -11.69 12.09
CA ASP A 121 16.63 -12.96 12.33
C ASP A 121 15.73 -14.17 12.05
N ILE A 122 16.21 -15.13 11.27
CA ILE A 122 15.47 -16.37 10.99
C ILE A 122 15.78 -17.40 12.08
N THR A 123 14.79 -17.66 12.95
CA THR A 123 14.86 -18.67 14.02
C THR A 123 13.79 -19.75 13.83
N ASP A 124 13.78 -20.79 14.67
CA ASP A 124 12.77 -21.86 14.64
C ASP A 124 11.56 -21.60 15.57
N GLY A 125 11.50 -20.41 16.19
CA GLY A 125 10.45 -20.01 17.12
C GLY A 125 10.49 -20.69 18.49
N LYS A 126 11.56 -21.43 18.83
CA LYS A 126 11.68 -22.08 20.15
C LYS A 126 12.36 -21.22 21.20
N THR A 127 13.23 -20.30 20.78
CA THR A 127 13.94 -19.35 21.65
C THR A 127 13.62 -17.92 21.25
N ASP A 128 13.94 -16.96 22.13
CA ASP A 128 13.87 -15.53 21.81
C ASP A 128 14.56 -15.24 20.47
N ASN A 129 13.84 -14.58 19.58
CA ASN A 129 14.37 -14.01 18.35
C ASN A 129 15.11 -12.69 18.68
N PRO A 130 16.39 -12.54 18.30
CA PRO A 130 17.16 -11.36 18.68
C PRO A 130 16.56 -10.04 18.17
N THR A 131 16.09 -10.00 16.92
CA THR A 131 15.42 -8.82 16.34
C THR A 131 14.12 -8.49 17.08
N LEU A 132 13.22 -9.45 17.31
CA LEU A 132 11.94 -9.18 18.00
C LEU A 132 12.16 -8.76 19.46
N LYS A 133 13.19 -9.31 20.11
CA LYS A 133 13.56 -8.94 21.46
C LYS A 133 13.93 -7.47 21.59
N VAL A 134 14.59 -6.88 20.58
CA VAL A 134 14.96 -5.45 20.57
C VAL A 134 13.74 -4.55 20.76
N ILE A 135 12.65 -4.81 20.04
CA ILE A 135 11.47 -3.95 20.04
C ILE A 135 10.40 -4.37 21.05
N SER A 136 10.52 -5.58 21.64
CA SER A 136 9.51 -6.14 22.55
C SER A 136 9.20 -5.25 23.76
N SER A 137 10.15 -4.41 24.19
CA SER A 137 9.97 -3.48 25.31
C SER A 137 8.82 -2.49 25.10
N ALA A 138 8.47 -2.17 23.85
CA ALA A 138 7.32 -1.32 23.51
C ALA A 138 5.98 -1.83 24.07
N TRP A 139 5.88 -3.13 24.35
CA TRP A 139 4.67 -3.75 24.88
C TRP A 139 4.80 -4.24 26.34
N LYS A 140 5.92 -3.95 27.01
CA LYS A 140 6.24 -4.49 28.35
C LYS A 140 5.19 -4.20 29.41
N THR A 141 4.51 -3.05 29.32
CA THR A 141 3.45 -2.61 30.24
C THR A 141 2.04 -2.91 29.72
N HIS A 142 1.91 -3.43 28.50
CA HIS A 142 0.64 -3.59 27.80
C HIS A 142 0.25 -5.05 27.57
N LEU A 143 1.23 -5.96 27.55
CA LEU A 143 1.01 -7.40 27.43
C LEU A 143 1.28 -8.11 28.75
N THR A 144 0.68 -9.29 28.94
CA THR A 144 1.08 -10.18 30.03
C THR A 144 2.49 -10.70 29.80
N THR A 145 3.15 -11.17 30.86
CA THR A 145 4.48 -11.80 30.75
C THR A 145 4.47 -12.93 29.73
N GLU A 146 3.47 -13.81 29.76
CA GLU A 146 3.35 -14.92 28.80
C GLU A 146 3.20 -14.43 27.35
N GLN A 147 2.34 -13.43 27.11
CA GLN A 147 2.17 -12.86 25.77
C GLN A 147 3.46 -12.22 25.24
N LEU A 148 4.20 -11.54 26.11
CA LEU A 148 5.47 -10.92 25.75
C LEU A 148 6.56 -11.96 25.46
N GLU A 149 6.62 -13.03 26.25
CA GLU A 149 7.55 -14.14 26.01
C GLU A 149 7.27 -14.85 24.69
N GLU A 150 6.00 -15.10 24.35
CA GLU A 150 5.64 -15.68 23.04
C GLU A 150 5.90 -14.71 21.89
N PHE A 151 5.62 -13.42 22.07
CA PHE A 151 5.94 -12.39 21.06
C PHE A 151 7.44 -12.38 20.73
N LYS A 152 8.33 -12.46 21.73
CA LYS A 152 9.78 -12.48 21.50
C LYS A 152 10.24 -13.68 20.69
N LYS A 153 9.53 -14.82 20.70
CA LYS A 153 9.92 -16.02 19.95
C LYS A 153 9.57 -15.93 18.47
N GLY A 154 8.37 -15.44 18.16
CA GLY A 154 7.83 -15.52 16.79
C GLY A 154 7.14 -14.27 16.27
N GLY A 155 6.73 -13.33 17.12
CA GLY A 155 6.07 -12.09 16.68
C GLY A 155 4.68 -12.30 16.09
N TYR A 156 4.07 -13.47 16.33
CA TYR A 156 2.73 -13.82 15.92
C TYR A 156 1.89 -14.23 17.14
N THR A 157 0.58 -13.96 17.10
CA THR A 157 -0.33 -14.24 18.23
C THR A 157 -1.76 -14.39 17.71
N PHE A 158 -2.67 -14.79 18.60
CA PHE A 158 -4.11 -14.70 18.34
C PHE A 158 -4.87 -14.14 19.53
N THR A 159 -5.89 -13.33 19.26
CA THR A 159 -6.70 -12.66 20.27
C THR A 159 -8.18 -12.74 19.91
N HIS A 160 -9.02 -13.11 20.87
CA HIS A 160 -10.47 -13.07 20.69
C HIS A 160 -10.99 -11.62 20.69
N ILE A 161 -11.64 -11.22 19.59
CA ILE A 161 -12.29 -9.90 19.50
C ILE A 161 -13.80 -9.96 19.74
N GLU A 162 -14.43 -11.11 19.50
CA GLU A 162 -15.78 -11.46 19.97
C GLU A 162 -15.79 -12.91 20.48
N GLU A 163 -16.91 -13.39 21.00
CA GLU A 163 -17.05 -14.79 21.47
C GLU A 163 -16.66 -15.81 20.39
N LYS A 164 -17.11 -15.59 19.14
CA LYS A 164 -16.85 -16.47 18.00
C LYS A 164 -16.05 -15.80 16.88
N LEU A 165 -15.26 -14.78 17.21
CA LEU A 165 -14.34 -14.13 16.27
C LEU A 165 -12.99 -13.87 16.94
N ALA A 166 -11.93 -14.38 16.33
CA ALA A 166 -10.55 -14.12 16.71
C ALA A 166 -9.79 -13.39 15.60
N VAL A 167 -8.72 -12.72 15.99
CA VAL A 167 -7.74 -12.13 15.08
C VAL A 167 -6.44 -12.89 15.28
N ILE A 168 -5.85 -13.37 14.18
CA ILE A 168 -4.52 -13.97 14.15
C ILE A 168 -3.59 -12.94 13.52
N THR A 169 -2.56 -12.51 14.24
CA THR A 169 -1.50 -11.65 13.69
C THR A 169 -0.32 -12.51 13.29
N LEU A 170 0.13 -12.36 12.05
CA LEU A 170 1.26 -13.06 11.47
C LEU A 170 2.51 -12.16 11.48
N ASN A 171 3.68 -12.76 11.71
CA ASN A 171 4.96 -12.13 11.41
C ASN A 171 5.36 -12.46 9.96
N THR A 172 5.17 -11.51 9.07
CA THR A 172 5.31 -11.74 7.63
C THR A 172 6.70 -11.40 7.08
N ALA A 173 7.55 -10.76 7.89
CA ALA A 173 8.90 -10.35 7.48
C ALA A 173 9.83 -11.51 7.02
N PRO A 174 9.81 -12.72 7.62
CA PRO A 174 10.62 -13.84 7.12
C PRO A 174 10.31 -14.25 5.69
N TYR A 175 9.09 -13.96 5.23
CA TYR A 175 8.58 -14.42 3.95
C TYR A 175 8.84 -13.43 2.83
N ALA A 176 9.26 -12.21 3.17
CA ALA A 176 9.44 -11.13 2.23
C ALA A 176 10.46 -11.49 1.15
N GLU A 177 10.20 -11.13 -0.10
CA GLU A 177 11.20 -11.31 -1.17
C GLU A 177 12.50 -10.57 -0.85
N LYS A 178 12.40 -9.39 -0.23
CA LYS A 178 13.53 -8.54 0.15
C LYS A 178 14.21 -8.95 1.45
N HIS A 179 13.73 -9.99 2.14
CA HIS A 179 14.38 -10.49 3.35
C HIS A 179 15.84 -10.89 3.04
N PRO A 180 16.84 -10.35 3.75
CA PRO A 180 18.23 -10.61 3.46
C PRO A 180 18.64 -11.99 3.98
N GLY A 181 19.24 -12.79 3.09
CA GLY A 181 19.84 -14.07 3.44
C GLY A 181 19.17 -15.26 2.77
N GLU A 182 19.82 -16.41 2.94
CA GLU A 182 19.31 -17.66 2.39
C GLU A 182 18.16 -18.20 3.23
N ASP A 183 17.31 -18.88 2.51
CA ASP A 183 16.03 -19.42 2.94
C ASP A 183 16.23 -20.77 3.66
N THR A 184 16.98 -20.72 4.76
CA THR A 184 17.55 -21.90 5.45
C THR A 184 16.52 -22.80 6.14
N LEU A 185 15.37 -22.25 6.53
CA LEU A 185 14.27 -22.98 7.16
C LEU A 185 13.05 -23.04 6.22
N ALA A 186 12.41 -24.21 6.20
CA ALA A 186 11.14 -24.41 5.50
C ALA A 186 9.95 -23.75 6.20
N ASP A 187 10.02 -23.62 7.54
CA ASP A 187 9.03 -22.93 8.37
C ASP A 187 9.73 -21.95 9.32
N PRO A 188 10.12 -20.76 8.84
CA PRO A 188 10.68 -19.72 9.68
C PRO A 188 9.75 -19.41 10.87
N LEU A 189 10.36 -19.30 12.06
CA LEU A 189 9.70 -19.07 13.34
C LEU A 189 8.70 -20.16 13.77
N GLY A 190 8.65 -21.30 13.05
CA GLY A 190 7.65 -22.36 13.29
C GLY A 190 6.20 -21.91 13.07
N GLN A 191 6.01 -20.79 12.35
CA GLN A 191 4.74 -20.08 12.27
C GLN A 191 3.70 -20.81 11.42
N PHE A 192 4.07 -21.47 10.31
CA PHE A 192 3.10 -22.21 9.50
C PHE A 192 2.54 -23.39 10.27
N ALA A 193 3.39 -24.16 10.96
CA ALA A 193 2.95 -25.26 11.80
C ALA A 193 2.08 -24.75 12.98
N TRP A 194 2.41 -23.61 13.57
CA TRP A 194 1.59 -22.96 14.59
C TRP A 194 0.24 -22.48 14.05
N LEU A 195 0.23 -21.86 12.87
CA LEU A 195 -0.97 -21.33 12.22
C LEU A 195 -1.96 -22.45 11.91
N GLU A 196 -1.48 -23.56 11.33
CA GLU A 196 -2.28 -24.73 11.02
C GLU A 196 -2.96 -25.30 12.28
N ARG A 197 -2.20 -25.51 13.37
CA ARG A 197 -2.74 -25.99 14.65
C ARG A 197 -3.75 -25.01 15.25
N THR A 198 -3.48 -23.72 15.14
CA THR A 198 -4.34 -22.66 15.67
C THR A 198 -5.66 -22.60 14.91
N LEU A 199 -5.63 -22.59 13.58
CA LEU A 199 -6.82 -22.62 12.74
C LEU A 199 -7.65 -23.90 12.97
N ALA A 200 -7.02 -25.07 13.04
CA ALA A 200 -7.70 -26.32 13.35
C ALA A 200 -8.39 -26.30 14.72
N ASN A 201 -7.78 -25.67 15.73
CA ASN A 201 -8.38 -25.52 17.04
C ASN A 201 -9.57 -24.54 17.04
N LEU A 202 -9.46 -23.42 16.33
CA LEU A 202 -10.52 -22.42 16.22
C LEU A 202 -11.71 -22.96 15.41
N GLU A 203 -11.45 -23.70 14.33
CA GLU A 203 -12.48 -24.34 13.53
C GLU A 203 -13.29 -25.36 14.35
N ARG A 204 -12.63 -26.24 15.12
CA ARG A 204 -13.30 -27.19 16.02
C ARG A 204 -14.20 -26.51 17.05
N LYS A 205 -13.88 -25.27 17.42
CA LYS A 205 -14.67 -24.46 18.36
C LYS A 205 -15.71 -23.56 17.67
N GLY A 206 -15.82 -23.61 16.34
CA GLY A 206 -16.73 -22.76 15.57
C GLY A 206 -16.39 -21.27 15.65
N ILE A 207 -15.11 -20.93 15.77
CA ILE A 207 -14.61 -19.55 15.84
C ILE A 207 -14.13 -19.11 14.46
N TYR A 208 -14.62 -17.96 14.00
CA TYR A 208 -14.18 -17.31 12.78
C TYR A 208 -12.90 -16.49 13.00
N VAL A 209 -12.17 -16.21 11.92
CA VAL A 209 -10.89 -15.51 12.01
C VAL A 209 -10.72 -14.38 11.00
N TYR A 210 -10.10 -13.29 11.45
CA TYR A 210 -9.37 -12.38 10.57
C TYR A 210 -7.87 -12.69 10.65
N LEU A 211 -7.23 -12.75 9.49
CA LEU A 211 -5.77 -12.84 9.39
C LEU A 211 -5.20 -11.43 9.21
N LEU A 212 -4.26 -11.05 10.06
CA LEU A 212 -3.55 -9.77 10.00
C LEU A 212 -2.06 -10.02 9.78
N GLY A 213 -1.40 -9.16 9.02
CA GLY A 213 0.05 -9.13 8.88
C GLY A 213 0.51 -7.80 8.34
N HIS A 214 1.81 -7.63 8.15
CA HIS A 214 2.33 -6.40 7.55
C HIS A 214 2.42 -6.54 6.02
N ILE A 215 3.31 -7.41 5.55
CA ILE A 215 3.57 -7.66 4.12
C ILE A 215 2.54 -8.65 3.59
N PRO A 216 1.78 -8.33 2.53
CA PRO A 216 0.78 -9.23 1.99
C PRO A 216 1.41 -10.43 1.25
N PRO A 217 0.82 -11.64 1.34
CA PRO A 217 1.31 -12.88 0.69
C PRO A 217 0.98 -12.90 -0.80
N ILE A 218 1.50 -11.95 -1.56
CA ILE A 218 1.16 -11.74 -2.97
C ILE A 218 2.41 -11.64 -3.84
N LEU A 219 2.26 -12.05 -5.09
CA LEU A 219 3.01 -11.45 -6.17
C LEU A 219 2.23 -10.23 -6.65
N HIS A 220 2.90 -9.08 -6.67
CA HIS A 220 2.28 -7.82 -6.95
C HIS A 220 2.19 -7.60 -8.47
N VAL A 221 0.96 -7.63 -9.00
CA VAL A 221 0.70 -7.69 -10.45
C VAL A 221 1.20 -6.45 -11.20
N HIS A 222 1.23 -5.29 -10.54
CA HIS A 222 1.52 -4.02 -11.20
C HIS A 222 2.99 -3.83 -11.60
N ASP A 223 3.91 -4.42 -10.83
CA ASP A 223 5.35 -4.36 -11.03
C ASP A 223 5.98 -5.75 -11.19
N GLU A 224 5.14 -6.79 -11.17
CA GLU A 224 5.50 -8.21 -11.18
C GLU A 224 6.47 -8.59 -10.05
N GLY A 225 6.52 -7.77 -8.99
CA GLY A 225 7.40 -7.96 -7.85
C GLY A 225 6.78 -8.88 -6.80
N TYR A 226 7.52 -9.87 -6.36
CA TYR A 226 7.15 -10.66 -5.18
C TYR A 226 7.14 -9.77 -3.93
N GLN A 227 6.01 -9.74 -3.21
CA GLN A 227 5.99 -9.23 -1.83
C GLN A 227 6.50 -10.31 -0.90
N TRP A 228 6.05 -11.55 -1.10
CA TRP A 228 6.61 -12.74 -0.49
C TRP A 228 7.29 -13.62 -1.53
N LYS A 229 8.35 -14.32 -1.13
CA LYS A 229 8.97 -15.36 -1.97
C LYS A 229 7.90 -16.39 -2.37
N SER A 230 7.90 -16.78 -3.65
CA SER A 230 6.86 -17.65 -4.24
C SER A 230 6.54 -18.89 -3.39
N ARG A 231 7.57 -19.61 -2.92
CA ARG A 231 7.43 -20.82 -2.09
C ARG A 231 6.63 -20.60 -0.81
N PHE A 232 6.72 -19.41 -0.20
CA PHE A 232 5.99 -19.08 1.01
C PHE A 232 4.54 -18.70 0.72
N ILE A 233 4.27 -18.10 -0.44
CA ILE A 233 2.89 -17.88 -0.91
C ILE A 233 2.20 -19.25 -1.10
N GLU A 234 2.85 -20.19 -1.78
CA GLU A 234 2.34 -21.55 -1.97
C GLU A 234 2.10 -22.26 -0.65
N LYS A 235 3.12 -22.25 0.23
CA LYS A 235 3.00 -22.87 1.55
C LYS A 235 1.88 -22.26 2.39
N PHE A 236 1.70 -20.95 2.34
CA PHE A 236 0.63 -20.27 3.06
C PHE A 236 -0.76 -20.65 2.52
N LYS A 237 -0.93 -20.70 1.19
CA LYS A 237 -2.16 -21.18 0.56
C LYS A 237 -2.50 -22.60 1.01
N ASP A 238 -1.52 -23.50 1.04
CA ASP A 238 -1.70 -24.88 1.50
C ASP A 238 -2.14 -24.95 2.97
N VAL A 239 -1.53 -24.12 3.83
CA VAL A 239 -1.86 -24.07 5.27
C VAL A 239 -3.28 -23.57 5.51
N ILE A 240 -3.73 -22.53 4.78
CA ILE A 240 -5.07 -21.96 5.02
C ILE A 240 -6.18 -22.71 4.29
N LYS A 241 -5.86 -23.45 3.23
CA LYS A 241 -6.82 -24.15 2.35
C LYS A 241 -7.88 -24.98 3.09
N PRO A 242 -7.55 -25.78 4.13
CA PRO A 242 -8.55 -26.52 4.88
C PRO A 242 -9.53 -25.61 5.66
N PHE A 243 -9.12 -24.39 6.00
CA PHE A 243 -9.79 -23.50 6.96
C PHE A 243 -10.46 -22.28 6.31
N VAL A 244 -10.51 -22.22 4.97
CA VAL A 244 -11.07 -21.08 4.20
C VAL A 244 -12.52 -20.73 4.56
N LYS A 245 -13.27 -21.65 5.17
CA LYS A 245 -14.63 -21.44 5.65
C LYS A 245 -14.70 -20.57 6.91
N ILE A 246 -13.72 -20.68 7.80
CA ILE A 246 -13.67 -19.88 9.03
C ILE A 246 -12.91 -18.55 8.85
N ILE A 247 -12.08 -18.45 7.81
CA ILE A 247 -11.37 -17.21 7.48
C ILE A 247 -12.34 -16.25 6.79
N LYS A 248 -12.54 -15.08 7.43
CA LYS A 248 -13.47 -14.04 6.97
C LYS A 248 -12.77 -12.97 6.13
N ALA A 249 -11.54 -12.61 6.48
CA ALA A 249 -10.75 -11.63 5.75
C ALA A 249 -9.26 -11.78 6.08
N GLN A 250 -8.42 -11.29 5.16
CA GLN A 250 -6.99 -11.07 5.37
C GLN A 250 -6.70 -9.57 5.23
N ILE A 251 -5.95 -8.97 6.15
CA ILE A 251 -5.76 -7.51 6.24
C ILE A 251 -4.27 -7.19 6.43
N TYR A 252 -3.72 -6.33 5.56
CA TYR A 252 -2.29 -6.01 5.51
C TYR A 252 -2.04 -4.50 5.34
N GLY A 253 -0.78 -4.09 5.55
CA GLY A 253 -0.26 -2.75 5.30
C GLY A 253 0.74 -2.76 4.14
N HIS A 254 1.92 -2.17 4.35
CA HIS A 254 3.16 -2.30 3.56
C HIS A 254 3.17 -1.61 2.18
N VAL A 255 2.07 -1.71 1.43
CA VAL A 255 2.00 -1.18 0.05
C VAL A 255 1.53 0.28 0.01
N HIS A 256 1.28 0.90 1.17
CA HIS A 256 0.80 2.29 1.34
C HIS A 256 -0.43 2.66 0.50
N THR A 257 -1.20 1.66 0.06
CA THR A 257 -2.30 1.84 -0.87
C THR A 257 -3.44 0.87 -0.56
N PHE A 258 -4.68 1.30 -0.85
CA PHE A 258 -5.84 0.42 -0.73
C PHE A 258 -5.91 -0.56 -1.88
N GLU A 259 -5.98 -1.84 -1.57
CA GLU A 259 -6.35 -2.88 -2.50
C GLU A 259 -7.44 -3.76 -1.88
N LEU A 260 -8.38 -4.18 -2.74
CA LEU A 260 -9.38 -5.20 -2.42
C LEU A 260 -9.15 -6.34 -3.41
N ARG A 261 -8.68 -7.48 -2.91
CA ARG A 261 -8.35 -8.66 -3.71
C ARG A 261 -9.33 -9.79 -3.44
N ALA A 262 -10.01 -10.23 -4.49
CA ALA A 262 -11.03 -11.27 -4.46
C ALA A 262 -10.41 -12.66 -4.66
N PHE A 263 -9.50 -13.05 -3.76
CA PHE A 263 -8.79 -14.31 -3.90
C PHE A 263 -9.69 -15.52 -3.60
N GLU A 264 -9.64 -16.51 -4.48
CA GLU A 264 -10.30 -17.79 -4.28
C GLU A 264 -9.28 -18.89 -3.96
N VAL A 265 -9.62 -19.74 -2.99
CA VAL A 265 -8.92 -20.96 -2.64
C VAL A 265 -9.95 -22.08 -2.65
N GLU A 266 -9.78 -23.10 -3.51
CA GLU A 266 -10.77 -24.17 -3.70
C GLU A 266 -12.19 -23.65 -4.04
N ASN A 267 -12.28 -22.62 -4.89
CA ASN A 267 -13.52 -21.90 -5.25
C ASN A 267 -14.24 -21.19 -4.07
N ILE A 268 -13.57 -21.07 -2.92
CA ILE A 268 -14.07 -20.32 -1.77
C ILE A 268 -13.29 -19.01 -1.70
N LEU A 269 -14.04 -17.90 -1.68
CA LEU A 269 -13.43 -16.58 -1.57
C LEU A 269 -12.85 -16.35 -0.16
N VAL A 270 -11.62 -15.85 -0.12
CA VAL A 270 -10.92 -15.38 1.07
C VAL A 270 -10.37 -13.98 0.76
N PRO A 271 -11.18 -12.93 0.95
CA PRO A 271 -10.79 -11.60 0.51
C PRO A 271 -9.55 -11.11 1.26
N LEU A 272 -8.64 -10.49 0.52
CA LEU A 272 -7.46 -9.83 1.05
C LEU A 272 -7.60 -8.33 0.84
N PHE A 273 -7.28 -7.57 1.88
CA PHE A 273 -7.29 -6.12 1.85
C PHE A 273 -5.90 -5.60 2.23
N THR A 274 -5.45 -4.57 1.53
CA THR A 274 -4.36 -3.69 2.01
C THR A 274 -4.95 -2.34 2.34
N ILE A 275 -4.37 -1.65 3.32
CA ILE A 275 -4.74 -0.26 3.64
C ILE A 275 -3.62 0.72 3.29
N SER A 276 -4.00 1.98 3.14
CA SER A 276 -3.05 3.08 2.98
C SER A 276 -2.38 3.46 4.30
N ALA A 277 -1.30 4.23 4.19
CA ALA A 277 -0.38 4.59 5.25
C ALA A 277 -0.71 5.93 5.92
N ILE A 278 -0.18 6.13 7.14
CA ILE A 278 -0.03 7.47 7.72
C ILE A 278 1.10 8.22 7.01
N SER A 279 2.17 7.53 6.59
CA SER A 279 3.24 8.15 5.81
C SER A 279 2.78 8.52 4.39
N PRO A 280 2.96 9.78 3.95
CA PRO A 280 2.68 10.22 2.59
C PRO A 280 3.90 10.10 1.66
N LYS A 281 4.93 9.34 2.06
CA LYS A 281 6.19 9.22 1.32
C LYS A 281 5.99 8.80 -0.13
N TYR A 282 5.02 7.93 -0.40
CA TYR A 282 4.75 7.43 -1.74
C TYR A 282 3.57 8.12 -2.41
N TRP A 283 3.34 9.40 -2.08
CA TRP A 283 2.36 10.27 -2.72
C TRP A 283 0.89 9.84 -2.51
N ASN A 284 0.63 8.83 -1.67
CA ASN A 284 -0.69 8.56 -1.09
C ASN A 284 -1.05 9.67 -0.10
N SER A 285 -2.34 10.02 0.00
CA SER A 285 -2.77 10.90 1.10
C SER A 285 -2.62 10.16 2.44
N PRO A 286 -2.08 10.83 3.47
CA PRO A 286 -1.97 10.25 4.80
C PRO A 286 -3.36 9.91 5.33
N SER A 287 -3.51 8.69 5.85
CA SER A 287 -4.82 8.13 6.17
C SER A 287 -4.80 7.06 7.25
N PHE A 288 -5.92 6.89 7.93
CA PHE A 288 -6.25 5.68 8.68
C PHE A 288 -7.58 5.10 8.19
N THR A 289 -7.85 3.85 8.54
CA THR A 289 -9.05 3.12 8.08
C THR A 289 -9.99 2.83 9.24
N VAL A 290 -11.29 2.97 9.01
CA VAL A 290 -12.31 2.46 9.94
C VAL A 290 -13.10 1.36 9.26
N TRP A 291 -13.05 0.17 9.83
CA TRP A 291 -13.84 -0.97 9.39
C TRP A 291 -15.16 -1.03 10.13
N LYS A 292 -16.21 -1.42 9.41
CA LYS A 292 -17.45 -1.90 10.01
C LYS A 292 -17.52 -3.41 9.83
N TYR A 293 -17.94 -4.13 10.86
CA TYR A 293 -18.21 -5.57 10.77
C TYR A 293 -19.54 -5.92 11.44
N ASP A 294 -20.18 -6.99 10.99
CA ASP A 294 -21.39 -7.49 11.65
C ASP A 294 -21.02 -8.37 12.84
N LYS A 295 -21.52 -8.05 14.04
CA LYS A 295 -21.20 -8.80 15.26
C LYS A 295 -21.86 -10.18 15.38
N LYS A 296 -22.73 -10.56 14.44
CA LYS A 296 -23.38 -11.87 14.37
C LYS A 296 -22.73 -12.75 13.31
N THR A 297 -22.50 -12.23 12.11
CA THR A 297 -21.93 -13.01 10.98
C THR A 297 -20.41 -12.89 10.88
N TYR A 298 -19.84 -11.84 11.47
CA TYR A 298 -18.42 -11.49 11.41
C TYR A 298 -17.91 -11.21 9.99
N GLU A 299 -18.81 -10.87 9.07
CA GLU A 299 -18.44 -10.34 7.76
C GLU A 299 -18.03 -8.88 7.91
N LEU A 300 -17.02 -8.47 7.13
CA LEU A 300 -16.73 -7.05 6.96
C LEU A 300 -17.86 -6.43 6.15
N LEU A 301 -18.35 -5.29 6.64
CA LEU A 301 -19.46 -4.56 6.03
C LEU A 301 -18.96 -3.42 5.17
N ASP A 302 -17.91 -2.71 5.61
CA ASP A 302 -17.37 -1.57 4.89
C ASP A 302 -15.97 -1.25 5.41
N TYR A 303 -15.18 -0.57 4.58
CA TYR A 303 -14.01 0.16 5.03
C TYR A 303 -14.12 1.62 4.58
N GLN A 304 -13.90 2.53 5.52
CA GLN A 304 -13.91 3.98 5.28
C GLN A 304 -12.50 4.51 5.51
N ALA A 305 -11.93 5.14 4.49
CA ALA A 305 -10.70 5.90 4.62
C ALA A 305 -11.01 7.28 5.23
N TYR A 306 -10.28 7.63 6.29
CA TYR A 306 -10.20 8.99 6.83
C TYR A 306 -8.79 9.49 6.58
N GLY A 307 -8.65 10.72 6.10
CA GLY A 307 -7.36 11.22 5.67
C GLY A 307 -7.32 12.72 5.51
N SER A 308 -6.16 13.22 5.13
CA SER A 308 -5.96 14.63 4.82
C SER A 308 -5.24 14.79 3.49
N ARG A 309 -5.86 15.45 2.51
CA ARG A 309 -5.36 15.50 1.12
C ARG A 309 -4.45 16.69 0.80
N LYS A 310 -4.48 17.75 1.62
CA LYS A 310 -3.77 19.00 1.36
C LYS A 310 -2.66 19.20 2.39
N GLU A 311 -1.44 19.43 1.93
CA GLU A 311 -0.31 19.83 2.77
C GLU A 311 -0.64 21.15 3.51
N PRO A 312 -0.22 21.32 4.78
CA PRO A 312 0.60 20.43 5.60
C PRO A 312 -0.23 19.43 6.43
N PHE A 313 -1.30 18.90 5.84
CA PHE A 313 -2.14 17.83 6.37
C PHE A 313 -2.85 18.11 7.71
N THR A 314 -3.35 19.33 7.86
CA THR A 314 -4.02 19.76 9.09
C THR A 314 -5.52 19.46 9.13
N LYS A 315 -6.15 19.16 7.98
CA LYS A 315 -7.60 18.93 7.90
C LYS A 315 -7.89 17.46 7.57
N TRP A 316 -8.24 16.70 8.60
CA TRP A 316 -8.69 15.32 8.49
C TRP A 316 -10.20 15.26 8.23
N GLU A 317 -10.61 14.40 7.30
CA GLU A 317 -12.01 14.24 6.87
C GLU A 317 -12.25 12.80 6.35
N PRO A 318 -13.52 12.33 6.31
CA PRO A 318 -13.84 11.11 5.58
C PRO A 318 -13.54 11.31 4.08
N ILE A 319 -12.78 10.39 3.49
CA ILE A 319 -12.37 10.47 2.08
C ILE A 319 -13.26 9.59 1.20
N PHE A 320 -13.32 8.29 1.46
CA PHE A 320 -14.21 7.40 0.72
C PHE A 320 -14.59 6.15 1.53
N SER A 321 -15.80 5.66 1.29
CA SER A 321 -16.31 4.36 1.74
C SER A 321 -16.28 3.39 0.57
N ALA A 322 -15.80 2.17 0.79
CA ALA A 322 -15.72 1.15 -0.24
C ALA A 322 -17.10 0.79 -0.80
N THR A 323 -18.07 0.57 0.08
CA THR A 323 -19.45 0.21 -0.32
C THR A 323 -20.13 1.32 -1.11
N GLN A 324 -19.97 2.57 -0.70
CA GLN A 324 -20.54 3.72 -1.42
C GLN A 324 -19.88 3.91 -2.79
N GLN A 325 -18.54 3.89 -2.82
CA GLN A 325 -17.78 4.24 -4.01
C GLN A 325 -17.77 3.13 -5.07
N TYR A 326 -17.93 1.87 -4.66
CA TYR A 326 -18.02 0.71 -5.55
C TYR A 326 -19.44 0.17 -5.71
N ASN A 327 -20.43 0.83 -5.09
CA ASN A 327 -21.83 0.44 -5.09
C ASN A 327 -22.01 -1.03 -4.70
N LEU A 328 -21.51 -1.39 -3.52
CA LEU A 328 -21.60 -2.72 -2.92
C LEU A 328 -22.53 -2.67 -1.70
N GLU A 329 -23.25 -3.76 -1.44
CA GLU A 329 -24.11 -3.88 -0.26
C GLU A 329 -23.27 -3.99 1.03
N ASP A 330 -22.20 -4.80 0.96
CA ASP A 330 -21.23 -5.01 2.02
C ASP A 330 -19.89 -5.49 1.44
N LEU A 331 -18.96 -5.92 2.30
CA LEU A 331 -17.70 -6.56 1.90
C LEU A 331 -17.71 -8.07 2.21
N SER A 332 -18.91 -8.68 2.24
CA SER A 332 -19.03 -10.12 2.37
C SER A 332 -18.41 -10.83 1.18
N LYS A 333 -18.15 -12.13 1.34
CA LYS A 333 -17.59 -12.96 0.25
C LYS A 333 -18.40 -12.88 -1.05
N LYS A 334 -19.72 -12.76 -0.94
CA LYS A 334 -20.62 -12.63 -2.09
C LYS A 334 -20.42 -11.29 -2.80
N SER A 335 -20.49 -10.18 -2.07
CA SER A 335 -20.35 -8.83 -2.63
C SER A 335 -18.97 -8.58 -3.23
N VAL A 336 -17.90 -9.12 -2.62
CA VAL A 336 -16.55 -9.03 -3.18
C VAL A 336 -16.41 -9.83 -4.48
N LYS A 337 -17.09 -10.98 -4.60
CA LYS A 337 -17.12 -11.72 -5.87
C LYS A 337 -17.83 -10.91 -6.96
N GLU A 338 -19.02 -10.39 -6.64
CA GLU A 338 -19.80 -9.53 -7.56
C GLU A 338 -19.01 -8.28 -7.97
N PHE A 339 -18.25 -7.67 -7.05
CA PHE A 339 -17.38 -6.52 -7.34
C PHE A 339 -16.43 -6.77 -8.52
N THR A 340 -15.83 -7.97 -8.61
CA THR A 340 -14.90 -8.28 -9.71
C THR A 340 -15.59 -8.30 -11.08
N GLU A 341 -16.87 -8.67 -11.12
CA GLU A 341 -17.67 -8.77 -12.35
C GLU A 341 -18.12 -7.38 -12.83
N LYS A 342 -18.29 -6.42 -11.91
CA LYS A 342 -18.75 -5.05 -12.22
C LYS A 342 -17.81 -4.24 -13.11
N PHE A 343 -16.53 -4.63 -13.21
CA PHE A 343 -15.57 -3.95 -14.08
C PHE A 343 -15.88 -4.17 -15.56
N ILE A 344 -16.42 -5.33 -15.92
CA ILE A 344 -16.86 -5.66 -17.29
C ILE A 344 -18.20 -6.40 -17.23
N GLU A 345 -19.29 -5.70 -17.53
CA GLU A 345 -20.64 -6.28 -17.55
C GLU A 345 -21.18 -6.38 -18.98
N LYS A 346 -21.58 -7.57 -19.40
CA LYS A 346 -22.18 -7.82 -20.73
C LYS A 346 -21.34 -7.23 -21.88
N GLY A 347 -20.01 -7.36 -21.78
CA GLY A 347 -19.05 -6.84 -22.76
C GLY A 347 -18.85 -5.32 -22.73
N LYS A 348 -19.33 -4.62 -21.69
CA LYS A 348 -19.14 -3.18 -21.54
C LYS A 348 -18.20 -2.88 -20.38
N ILE A 349 -17.23 -2.02 -20.64
CA ILE A 349 -16.25 -1.59 -19.63
C ILE A 349 -16.86 -0.53 -18.73
N ASN A 350 -16.81 -0.75 -17.41
CA ASN A 350 -17.17 0.25 -16.43
C ASN A 350 -15.99 1.20 -16.16
N SER A 351 -15.80 2.17 -17.05
CA SER A 351 -14.68 3.13 -16.96
C SER A 351 -14.69 3.93 -15.66
N THR A 352 -15.87 4.26 -15.14
CA THR A 352 -16.03 4.98 -13.87
C THR A 352 -15.55 4.15 -12.69
N LEU A 353 -15.84 2.85 -12.66
CA LEU A 353 -15.36 1.97 -11.59
C LEU A 353 -13.83 1.79 -11.64
N PHE A 354 -13.24 1.65 -12.83
CA PHE A 354 -11.77 1.61 -12.97
C PHE A 354 -11.12 2.89 -12.45
N ALA A 355 -11.63 4.06 -12.84
CA ALA A 355 -11.11 5.34 -12.38
C ALA A 355 -11.29 5.53 -10.86
N ALA A 356 -12.45 5.15 -10.33
CA ALA A 356 -12.72 5.22 -8.89
C ALA A 356 -11.77 4.31 -8.10
N TYR A 357 -11.61 3.05 -8.50
CA TYR A 357 -10.74 2.08 -7.84
C TYR A 357 -9.28 2.58 -7.81
N ASP A 358 -8.79 3.08 -8.93
CA ASP A 358 -7.42 3.60 -9.07
C ASP A 358 -7.21 4.88 -8.23
N TYR A 359 -8.15 5.82 -8.24
CA TYR A 359 -8.03 7.06 -7.48
C TYR A 359 -8.10 6.83 -5.96
N ASN A 360 -9.00 5.95 -5.52
CA ASN A 360 -9.17 5.59 -4.11
C ASN A 360 -7.98 4.80 -3.55
N ARG A 361 -7.26 4.05 -4.41
CA ARG A 361 -6.04 3.33 -4.03
C ARG A 361 -5.04 4.24 -3.31
N TYR A 362 -4.93 5.49 -3.78
CA TYR A 362 -4.05 6.53 -3.21
C TYR A 362 -4.78 7.50 -2.26
N VAL A 363 -5.96 7.11 -1.77
CA VAL A 363 -6.80 7.91 -0.87
C VAL A 363 -7.13 9.27 -1.48
N GLN A 364 -7.45 9.26 -2.78
CA GLN A 364 -7.81 10.46 -3.54
C GLN A 364 -6.73 11.56 -3.47
N SER A 365 -5.46 11.14 -3.47
CA SER A 365 -4.33 12.06 -3.51
C SER A 365 -4.45 12.99 -4.72
N PRO A 366 -4.20 14.31 -4.55
CA PRO A 366 -4.20 15.25 -5.67
C PRO A 366 -3.13 14.90 -6.72
N TYR A 367 -2.15 14.06 -6.38
CA TYR A 367 -1.15 13.57 -7.31
C TYR A 367 -1.63 12.38 -8.17
N ALA A 368 -2.73 11.74 -7.78
CA ALA A 368 -3.37 10.65 -8.52
C ALA A 368 -4.62 11.09 -9.30
N GLU A 369 -5.09 12.34 -9.16
CA GLU A 369 -6.33 12.85 -9.78
C GLU A 369 -6.29 12.84 -11.32
N ASP A 370 -5.13 13.16 -11.90
CA ASP A 370 -4.90 13.12 -13.34
C ASP A 370 -4.56 11.70 -13.84
N CYS A 371 -4.41 10.71 -12.94
CA CYS A 371 -4.21 9.31 -13.32
C CYS A 371 -5.56 8.67 -13.61
N LYS A 372 -5.87 8.47 -14.89
CA LYS A 372 -7.05 7.71 -15.28
C LYS A 372 -6.61 6.34 -15.78
N CYS A 373 -7.04 5.29 -15.08
CA CYS A 373 -6.93 3.89 -15.49
C CYS A 373 -7.80 3.61 -16.75
N GLU A 374 -7.45 4.26 -17.85
CA GLU A 374 -8.18 4.22 -19.13
C GLU A 374 -7.58 3.24 -20.12
N SER A 375 -6.26 3.02 -20.06
CA SER A 375 -5.59 2.10 -20.98
C SER A 375 -5.97 0.65 -20.72
N ALA A 376 -5.93 -0.16 -21.77
CA ALA A 376 -6.14 -1.60 -21.66
C ALA A 376 -5.15 -2.26 -20.68
N GLN A 377 -3.91 -1.77 -20.62
CA GLN A 377 -2.85 -2.27 -19.75
C GLN A 377 -3.13 -1.92 -18.27
N ALA A 378 -3.52 -0.68 -17.98
CA ALA A 378 -3.86 -0.26 -16.62
C ALA A 378 -5.06 -1.05 -16.08
N ARG A 379 -6.10 -1.22 -16.92
CA ARG A 379 -7.29 -2.00 -16.58
C ARG A 379 -6.96 -3.49 -16.44
N ALA A 380 -6.05 -4.02 -17.24
CA ALA A 380 -5.57 -5.40 -17.11
C ALA A 380 -4.88 -5.63 -15.76
N ASN A 381 -4.07 -4.68 -15.27
CA ASN A 381 -3.46 -4.77 -13.94
C ASN A 381 -4.50 -4.94 -12.84
N VAL A 382 -5.57 -4.13 -12.87
CA VAL A 382 -6.68 -4.22 -11.90
C VAL A 382 -7.39 -5.57 -12.02
N LEU A 383 -7.72 -6.03 -13.23
CA LEU A 383 -8.43 -7.31 -13.38
C LEU A 383 -7.58 -8.52 -13.01
N CYS A 384 -6.27 -8.47 -13.28
CA CYS A 384 -5.35 -9.55 -12.94
C CYS A 384 -5.02 -9.56 -11.44
N SER A 385 -5.06 -8.43 -10.74
CA SER A 385 -4.78 -8.40 -9.29
C SER A 385 -5.81 -9.14 -8.42
N PHE A 386 -6.98 -9.47 -8.96
CA PHE A 386 -7.97 -10.32 -8.31
C PHE A 386 -7.61 -11.81 -8.28
N VAL A 387 -6.60 -12.24 -9.03
CA VAL A 387 -6.14 -13.63 -9.05
C VAL A 387 -4.91 -13.78 -8.14
N TRP A 388 -4.91 -14.84 -7.33
CA TRP A 388 -3.81 -15.08 -6.38
C TRP A 388 -2.68 -15.86 -7.07
N TYR A 389 -1.74 -15.17 -7.68
CA TYR A 389 -0.60 -15.79 -8.37
C TYR A 389 0.53 -16.22 -7.44
N THR A 390 1.32 -17.20 -7.89
CA THR A 390 2.61 -17.61 -7.31
C THR A 390 3.75 -17.59 -8.34
N ASP A 391 3.45 -17.45 -9.64
CA ASP A 391 4.43 -17.37 -10.73
C ASP A 391 4.18 -16.10 -11.57
N GLU A 392 5.26 -15.37 -11.88
CA GLU A 392 5.25 -14.20 -12.77
C GLU A 392 4.74 -14.53 -14.18
N LYS A 393 4.98 -15.74 -14.68
CA LYS A 393 4.53 -16.17 -16.01
C LYS A 393 3.01 -16.13 -16.13
N ASP A 394 2.31 -16.60 -15.10
CA ASP A 394 0.85 -16.60 -15.06
C ASP A 394 0.30 -15.17 -15.03
N VAL A 395 0.99 -14.27 -14.34
CA VAL A 395 0.67 -12.83 -14.33
C VAL A 395 0.82 -12.24 -15.72
N ARG A 396 1.96 -12.47 -16.37
CA ARG A 396 2.22 -11.97 -17.72
C ARG A 396 1.21 -12.50 -18.73
N GLU A 397 0.82 -13.77 -18.61
CA GLU A 397 -0.23 -14.35 -19.45
C GLU A 397 -1.59 -13.67 -19.20
N CYS A 398 -1.97 -13.46 -17.94
CA CYS A 398 -3.19 -12.75 -17.61
C CYS A 398 -3.18 -11.33 -18.18
N LEU A 399 -2.11 -10.57 -17.93
CA LEU A 399 -1.97 -9.18 -18.38
C LEU A 399 -2.11 -9.09 -19.90
N LYS A 400 -1.41 -9.96 -20.64
CA LYS A 400 -1.50 -10.03 -22.10
C LYS A 400 -2.93 -10.34 -22.55
N LYS A 401 -3.55 -11.38 -22.00
CA LYS A 401 -4.89 -11.83 -22.36
C LYS A 401 -5.95 -10.77 -22.06
N LYS A 402 -5.93 -10.19 -20.86
CA LYS A 402 -6.89 -9.16 -20.43
C LYS A 402 -6.71 -7.88 -21.20
N ALA A 403 -5.48 -7.43 -21.47
CA ALA A 403 -5.23 -6.25 -22.29
C ALA A 403 -5.80 -6.43 -23.71
N THR A 404 -5.58 -7.58 -24.36
CA THR A 404 -6.17 -7.85 -25.69
C THR A 404 -7.71 -7.80 -25.68
N ILE A 405 -8.34 -8.39 -24.65
CA ILE A 405 -9.81 -8.32 -24.49
C ILE A 405 -10.25 -6.86 -24.33
N LEU A 406 -9.59 -6.10 -23.45
CA LEU A 406 -9.93 -4.71 -23.18
C LEU A 406 -9.75 -3.78 -24.39
N GLU A 407 -8.72 -4.02 -25.22
CA GLU A 407 -8.53 -3.33 -26.51
C GLU A 407 -9.70 -3.65 -27.46
N SER A 408 -10.12 -4.92 -27.55
CA SER A 408 -11.28 -5.31 -28.39
C SER A 408 -12.61 -4.70 -27.92
N LEU A 409 -12.71 -4.36 -26.63
CA LEU A 409 -13.84 -3.68 -26.02
C LEU A 409 -13.72 -2.14 -26.06
N GLY A 410 -12.72 -1.61 -26.77
CA GLY A 410 -12.57 -0.17 -27.03
C GLY A 410 -11.70 0.59 -26.03
N SER A 411 -10.96 -0.06 -25.14
CA SER A 411 -9.94 0.62 -24.34
C SER A 411 -8.78 1.07 -25.23
N PRO A 412 -8.26 2.29 -25.08
CA PRO A 412 -7.05 2.71 -25.78
C PRO A 412 -5.88 1.80 -25.39
N LYS A 413 -5.05 1.52 -26.38
CA LYS A 413 -3.76 0.89 -26.13
C LYS A 413 -2.88 1.88 -25.39
N GLY A 414 -2.52 1.55 -24.16
CA GLY A 414 -1.49 2.24 -23.41
C GLY A 414 -0.11 1.83 -23.89
N ASP A 415 0.90 2.48 -23.33
CA ASP A 415 2.27 2.03 -23.50
C ASP A 415 2.37 0.55 -23.11
N ARG A 416 3.18 -0.21 -23.88
CA ARG A 416 3.55 -1.55 -23.42
C ARG A 416 4.16 -1.35 -22.04
N ILE A 417 3.67 -2.09 -21.05
CA ILE A 417 4.47 -2.40 -19.87
C ILE A 417 5.78 -2.95 -20.45
N LYS A 418 6.85 -2.15 -20.48
CA LYS A 418 8.16 -2.64 -20.87
C LYS A 418 8.53 -3.60 -19.77
N LEU A 419 8.28 -4.88 -20.06
CA LEU A 419 8.78 -6.03 -19.34
C LEU A 419 10.22 -5.70 -18.94
N VAL A 420 10.51 -5.76 -17.63
CA VAL A 420 11.87 -5.59 -17.15
C VAL A 420 12.65 -6.82 -17.60
N GLU A 421 13.19 -6.77 -18.82
CA GLU A 421 14.27 -7.67 -19.24
C GLU A 421 15.59 -7.03 -18.80
N GLY A 422 16.11 -7.46 -17.64
CA GLY A 422 17.43 -7.06 -17.14
C GLY A 422 17.42 -6.08 -15.94
N PRO A 423 18.59 -5.83 -15.33
CA PRO A 423 18.71 -4.97 -14.15
C PRO A 423 18.28 -3.54 -14.49
N THR A 424 17.31 -3.03 -13.72
CA THR A 424 16.67 -1.72 -13.88
C THR A 424 17.69 -0.58 -13.94
N THR A 425 17.75 0.17 -15.04
CA THR A 425 18.45 1.47 -15.08
C THR A 425 17.51 2.62 -14.72
N LYS A 426 18.04 3.63 -14.00
CA LYS A 426 17.31 4.74 -13.37
C LYS A 426 16.44 5.58 -14.33
N ASP A 427 16.72 5.56 -15.64
CA ASP A 427 15.99 6.36 -16.63
C ASP A 427 14.70 5.69 -17.13
N HIS A 428 14.58 4.37 -17.02
CA HIS A 428 13.38 3.63 -17.44
C HIS A 428 12.16 3.81 -16.51
N ILE A 429 12.40 4.24 -15.27
CA ILE A 429 11.37 4.53 -14.26
C ILE A 429 10.66 5.87 -14.56
N ALA A 430 11.13 6.64 -15.56
CA ALA A 430 10.68 8.01 -15.77
C ALA A 430 9.29 8.17 -16.39
N GLU A 431 8.83 7.20 -17.18
CA GLU A 431 7.64 7.36 -18.04
C GLU A 431 6.42 6.54 -17.58
N HIS A 432 6.54 5.66 -16.57
CA HIS A 432 5.44 4.80 -16.08
C HIS A 432 5.08 4.99 -14.61
N ARG A 433 5.28 6.20 -14.08
CA ARG A 433 5.41 6.52 -12.64
C ARG A 433 4.20 6.33 -11.72
N MET A 434 3.02 5.94 -12.20
CA MET A 434 1.84 5.64 -11.36
C MET A 434 1.16 4.31 -11.65
N LEU A 435 1.60 3.59 -12.68
CA LEU A 435 1.20 2.18 -12.84
C LEU A 435 2.01 1.27 -11.92
N TYR A 436 3.15 1.75 -11.41
CA TYR A 436 3.86 1.16 -10.30
C TYR A 436 3.21 1.62 -8.98
N PRO A 437 2.84 0.70 -8.09
CA PRO A 437 2.36 1.06 -6.76
C PRO A 437 3.46 1.80 -6.00
N ALA A 438 3.10 2.34 -4.85
CA ALA A 438 4.03 2.61 -3.78
C ALA A 438 4.71 1.28 -3.35
N THR A 439 5.77 0.86 -4.05
CA THR A 439 6.72 -0.07 -3.45
C THR A 439 7.54 0.71 -2.42
N GLU A 440 8.16 0.04 -1.45
CA GLU A 440 9.12 0.71 -0.58
C GLU A 440 10.35 1.30 -1.32
N ASP A 441 10.54 0.90 -2.58
CA ASP A 441 11.52 1.48 -3.50
C ASP A 441 10.87 2.44 -4.51
N GLY A 442 9.62 2.85 -4.27
CA GLY A 442 8.85 3.77 -5.09
C GLY A 442 9.57 5.11 -5.27
N PRO A 443 9.28 5.84 -6.37
CA PRO A 443 10.04 7.04 -6.70
C PRO A 443 9.91 8.10 -5.60
N THR A 444 11.03 8.49 -5.00
CA THR A 444 11.15 9.65 -4.10
C THR A 444 10.96 11.00 -4.80
N LYS A 445 10.73 10.99 -6.12
CA LYS A 445 10.54 12.17 -6.96
C LYS A 445 9.06 12.35 -7.28
N LYS A 446 8.65 13.62 -7.37
CA LYS A 446 7.30 14.04 -7.80
C LYS A 446 6.90 13.32 -9.11
N PRO A 447 5.64 12.87 -9.25
CA PRO A 447 5.12 12.38 -10.53
C PRO A 447 5.33 13.46 -11.60
N ALA A 448 6.08 13.14 -12.65
CA ALA A 448 6.26 14.04 -13.79
C ALA A 448 5.14 13.74 -14.78
N PHE A 449 4.21 14.67 -14.93
CA PHE A 449 3.22 14.61 -16.00
C PHE A 449 3.75 15.37 -17.20
N ASN A 450 3.92 14.65 -18.31
CA ASN A 450 3.92 15.31 -19.61
C ASN A 450 2.51 15.84 -19.86
N LYS A 451 2.22 17.06 -19.42
CA LYS A 451 1.06 17.79 -19.93
C LYS A 451 1.24 17.90 -21.46
N PRO A 452 0.26 17.51 -22.29
CA PRO A 452 0.29 17.82 -23.73
C PRO A 452 0.23 19.34 -24.03
N TRP A 453 0.19 20.19 -23.00
CA TRP A 453 -0.24 21.58 -23.10
C TRP A 453 0.88 22.62 -22.99
N THR A 454 2.15 22.22 -22.80
CA THR A 454 3.25 23.19 -22.90
C THR A 454 3.52 23.56 -24.34
N SER A 455 3.38 22.64 -25.29
CA SER A 455 3.58 22.93 -26.71
C SER A 455 2.52 23.90 -27.23
N ALA A 456 1.22 23.64 -27.02
CA ALA A 456 0.15 24.49 -27.57
C ALA A 456 0.17 25.92 -27.01
N THR A 457 0.41 26.08 -25.71
CA THR A 457 0.47 27.41 -25.08
C THR A 457 1.73 28.16 -25.50
N VAL A 458 2.88 27.48 -25.60
CA VAL A 458 4.12 28.10 -26.11
C VAL A 458 3.97 28.47 -27.59
N TYR A 459 3.37 27.60 -28.42
CA TYR A 459 3.10 27.91 -29.83
C TYR A 459 2.13 29.08 -29.99
N LEU A 460 1.04 29.12 -29.21
CA LEU A 460 0.10 30.24 -29.24
C LEU A 460 0.73 31.54 -28.75
N THR A 461 1.58 31.49 -27.72
CA THR A 461 2.33 32.66 -27.25
C THR A 461 3.34 33.14 -28.31
N ILE A 462 4.06 32.22 -28.97
CA ILE A 462 5.01 32.53 -30.05
C ILE A 462 4.29 33.13 -31.24
N ILE A 463 3.16 32.57 -31.67
CA ILE A 463 2.34 33.09 -32.77
C ILE A 463 1.80 34.47 -32.43
N SER A 464 1.33 34.67 -31.19
CA SER A 464 0.83 35.97 -30.72
C SER A 464 1.94 37.03 -30.70
N LEU A 465 3.13 36.67 -30.22
CA LEU A 465 4.31 37.56 -30.25
C LEU A 465 4.76 37.89 -31.68
N LEU A 466 4.73 36.91 -32.59
CA LEU A 466 5.02 37.12 -34.02
C LEU A 466 4.02 38.07 -34.67
N LEU A 467 2.73 37.92 -34.38
CA LEU A 467 1.68 38.81 -34.90
C LEU A 467 1.82 40.23 -34.35
N ILE A 468 2.15 40.39 -33.07
CA ILE A 468 2.43 41.69 -32.45
C ILE A 468 3.67 42.34 -33.10
N LEU A 469 4.75 41.58 -33.32
CA LEU A 469 5.95 42.08 -33.98
C LEU A 469 5.68 42.49 -35.44
N ILE A 470 4.85 41.75 -36.17
CA ILE A 470 4.44 42.11 -37.55
C ILE A 470 3.59 43.38 -37.55
N MET A 471 2.66 43.54 -36.60
CA MET A 471 1.89 44.78 -36.46
C MET A 471 2.77 45.97 -36.10
N LEU A 472 3.67 45.82 -35.12
CA LEU A 472 4.61 46.86 -34.72
C LEU A 472 5.54 47.25 -35.87
N ALA A 473 6.03 46.28 -36.65
CA ALA A 473 6.85 46.56 -37.83
C ALA A 473 6.09 47.36 -38.90
N LYS A 474 4.78 47.09 -39.09
CA LYS A 474 3.92 47.86 -40.00
C LYS A 474 3.65 49.27 -39.49
N ILE A 475 3.37 49.44 -38.19
CA ILE A 475 3.08 50.74 -37.57
C ILE A 475 4.33 51.63 -37.54
N LEU A 476 5.50 51.05 -37.25
CA LEU A 476 6.76 51.77 -37.11
C LEU A 476 7.56 51.89 -38.41
N GLY A 477 7.04 51.38 -39.54
CA GLY A 477 7.70 51.49 -40.85
C GLY A 477 9.01 50.69 -40.99
N ILE A 478 9.24 49.71 -40.12
CA ILE A 478 10.49 48.93 -40.08
C ILE A 478 10.41 47.80 -41.13
N LYS A 479 11.11 47.96 -42.25
CA LYS A 479 11.33 46.86 -43.22
C LYS A 479 12.28 45.82 -42.62
N ALA A 480 11.73 44.77 -41.98
CA ALA A 480 12.53 43.66 -41.47
C ALA A 480 13.17 42.86 -42.63
N ARG A 481 14.49 42.91 -42.76
CA ARG A 481 15.29 42.14 -43.72
C ARG A 481 15.49 40.72 -43.18
N TRP A 482 14.57 39.80 -43.49
CA TRP A 482 14.76 38.36 -43.23
C TRP A 482 14.83 37.59 -44.54
N THR A 483 16.02 37.53 -45.13
CA THR A 483 16.37 36.53 -46.15
C THR A 483 17.84 36.18 -46.03
N ARG A 484 18.13 35.04 -45.38
CA ARG A 484 19.21 34.07 -45.70
C ARG A 484 19.43 33.14 -44.52
N SER A 485 18.93 31.91 -44.62
CA SER A 485 19.72 30.69 -44.34
C SER A 485 18.82 29.44 -44.46
N ILE A 486 18.38 29.12 -45.68
CA ILE A 486 17.98 27.76 -46.07
C ILE A 486 18.30 27.61 -47.56
N LYS A 487 19.56 27.38 -47.92
CA LYS A 487 19.95 26.63 -49.12
C LYS A 487 21.26 25.93 -48.80
N GLY A 488 21.21 24.61 -48.80
CA GLY A 488 22.35 23.75 -48.48
C GLY A 488 23.48 23.93 -49.49
N ASP A 489 24.70 23.99 -48.97
CA ASP A 489 25.91 23.96 -49.75
C ASP A 489 26.10 22.56 -50.34
N ARG A 490 25.94 22.47 -51.66
CA ARG A 490 26.55 21.43 -52.48
C ARG A 490 27.95 21.92 -52.83
N TRP A 491 28.98 21.27 -52.28
CA TRP A 491 30.34 21.34 -52.79
C TRP A 491 30.50 20.27 -53.89
N ILE A 492 30.65 20.71 -55.14
CA ILE A 492 31.25 19.94 -56.23
C ILE A 492 32.33 20.82 -56.89
N GLU A 493 33.48 20.17 -57.08
CA GLU A 493 34.70 20.51 -57.80
C GLU A 493 34.58 21.47 -59.00
N ARG A 494 35.61 22.32 -59.22
CA ARG A 494 36.62 22.14 -60.30
C ARG A 494 37.62 23.30 -60.44
N THR A 495 38.91 22.91 -60.48
CA THR A 495 40.04 23.38 -61.33
C THR A 495 40.33 24.87 -61.52
N GLN A 496 41.53 25.28 -61.08
CA GLN A 496 42.66 25.53 -62.00
C GLN A 496 43.99 25.21 -61.32
#